data_AF-A0A949LMB1-F1
#
_entry.id   AF-A0A949LMB1-F1
#
_cell.length_a   1.000
_cell.length_b   1.000
_cell.length_c   1.000
_cell.angle_alpha   90.00
_cell.angle_beta   90.00
_cell.angle_gamma   90.00
#
_symmetry.space_group_name_H-M   'P 1'
#
loop_
_entity.id
_entity.type
_entity.pdbx_description
1 polymer ?
#
loop_
_entity_poly.entity_id
_entity_poly.type
_entity_poly.pdbx_seq_one_letter_code
_entity_poly.pdbx_strand_id
1 'polypeptide(L)'
;MKQGFGHSFEMGLRQEMPHSLELAQELEDSDDEEFLQEKIGVLLRSIEEDTGYSFESDVGKFYNDMKRENCLVRVERLSRVLETVEMEQPLTISDEDESHYANAVIPETEGIKIALSEGQAPGPIRIVVGFGKTIIGFKSDHLKVDEIDFSETDTRDAQERRYLCRHVTGELDKDDIRYLIIRIPSHLVSEDLMTETEKKRRLPFIFRGMKLSD
;
A
#
# COMPACT_ATOMS: atom_id res chain seq x y z
N MET A 1 -32.01 19.66 -49.08
CA MET A 1 -32.39 18.91 -47.86
C MET A 1 -31.11 18.28 -47.33
N LYS A 2 -30.56 18.77 -46.22
CA LYS A 2 -30.37 18.04 -44.94
C LYS A 2 -29.76 16.64 -45.18
N GLN A 3 -28.58 16.31 -44.69
CA GLN A 3 -28.30 16.17 -43.25
C GLN A 3 -26.82 16.42 -42.95
N GLY A 4 -26.58 17.15 -41.85
CA GLY A 4 -25.26 17.26 -41.24
C GLY A 4 -24.97 16.06 -40.36
N PHE A 5 -23.73 15.59 -40.38
CA PHE A 5 -23.19 14.75 -39.33
C PHE A 5 -22.35 15.65 -38.45
N GLY A 6 -22.93 16.00 -37.30
CA GLY A 6 -22.19 16.57 -36.20
C GLY A 6 -21.26 15.49 -35.65
N HIS A 7 -19.96 15.68 -35.86
CA HIS A 7 -18.96 15.05 -35.00
C HIS A 7 -19.09 15.71 -33.62
N SER A 8 -19.82 15.05 -32.73
CA SER A 8 -19.67 15.26 -31.29
C SER A 8 -18.28 14.77 -30.90
N PHE A 9 -17.34 15.70 -30.80
CA PHE A 9 -16.11 15.50 -30.05
C PHE A 9 -16.52 15.21 -28.60
N GLU A 10 -16.30 13.97 -28.15
CA GLU A 10 -16.29 13.66 -26.73
C GLU A 10 -15.15 14.48 -26.10
N MET A 11 -15.51 15.59 -25.46
CA MET A 11 -14.66 16.21 -24.46
C MET A 11 -14.61 15.22 -23.30
N GLY A 12 -13.62 14.32 -23.33
CA GLY A 12 -13.23 13.57 -22.14
C GLY A 12 -12.99 14.58 -21.03
N LEU A 13 -13.85 14.54 -20.01
CA LEU A 13 -13.62 15.26 -18.77
C LEU A 13 -12.23 14.82 -18.30
N ARG A 14 -11.27 15.76 -18.30
CA ARG A 14 -10.06 15.55 -17.52
C ARG A 14 -10.54 15.39 -16.08
N GLN A 15 -10.53 14.17 -15.56
CA GLN A 15 -10.69 13.98 -14.13
C GLN A 15 -9.58 14.81 -13.47
N GLU A 16 -9.98 15.78 -12.65
CA GLU A 16 -9.04 16.48 -11.80
C GLU A 16 -8.42 15.45 -10.86
N MET A 17 -7.10 15.50 -10.71
CA MET A 17 -6.37 14.59 -9.85
C MET A 17 -6.81 14.81 -8.40
N PRO A 18 -7.12 13.76 -7.63
CA PRO A 18 -7.40 13.90 -6.20
C PRO A 18 -6.27 14.59 -5.47
N HIS A 19 -6.61 15.39 -4.45
CA HIS A 19 -5.60 16.15 -3.71
C HIS A 19 -4.73 15.23 -2.85
N SER A 20 -5.31 14.15 -2.31
CA SER A 20 -4.55 13.10 -1.61
C SER A 20 -3.46 12.48 -2.49
N LEU A 21 -3.74 12.23 -3.78
CA LEU A 21 -2.81 11.63 -4.73
C LEU A 21 -1.66 12.58 -5.07
N GLU A 22 -1.96 13.84 -5.40
CA GLU A 22 -0.94 14.87 -5.64
C GLU A 22 0.00 14.99 -4.43
N LEU A 23 -0.56 15.10 -3.23
CA LEU A 23 0.22 15.22 -2.01
C LEU A 23 1.00 13.96 -1.67
N ALA A 24 0.46 12.76 -1.95
CA ALA A 24 1.18 11.51 -1.75
C ALA A 24 2.42 11.44 -2.66
N GLN A 25 2.31 11.84 -3.92
CA GLN A 25 3.44 11.90 -4.84
C GLN A 25 4.50 12.89 -4.37
N GLU A 26 4.10 14.10 -3.97
CA GLU A 26 5.02 15.12 -3.43
C GLU A 26 5.77 14.63 -2.17
N LEU A 27 5.09 13.96 -1.25
CA LEU A 27 5.69 13.49 -0.01
C LEU A 27 6.58 12.26 -0.20
N GLU A 28 6.27 11.40 -1.16
CA GLU A 28 7.11 10.23 -1.48
C GLU A 28 8.44 10.61 -2.12
N ASP A 29 8.47 11.72 -2.87
CA ASP A 29 9.65 12.18 -3.60
C ASP A 29 10.45 13.25 -2.82
N SER A 30 10.00 13.64 -1.62
CA SER A 30 10.65 14.67 -0.80
C SER A 30 11.54 14.10 0.31
N ASP A 31 12.73 14.70 0.46
CA ASP A 31 13.67 14.47 1.57
C ASP A 31 13.61 15.59 2.63
N ASP A 32 12.74 16.59 2.46
CA ASP A 32 12.59 17.73 3.38
C ASP A 32 11.72 17.34 4.59
N GLU A 33 12.36 17.01 5.72
CA GLU A 33 11.68 16.59 6.95
C GLU A 33 10.69 17.63 7.49
N GLU A 34 10.96 18.94 7.35
CA GLU A 34 10.06 19.99 7.84
C GLU A 34 8.78 20.03 7.00
N PHE A 35 8.94 19.96 5.67
CA PHE A 35 7.82 19.81 4.74
C PHE A 35 7.02 18.54 5.01
N LEU A 36 7.69 17.39 5.15
CA LEU A 36 7.04 16.11 5.45
C LEU A 36 6.21 16.20 6.73
N GLN A 37 6.78 16.74 7.80
CA GLN A 37 6.12 16.89 9.10
C GLN A 37 4.88 17.80 9.04
N GLU A 38 4.96 18.89 8.27
CA GLU A 38 3.82 19.80 8.08
C GLU A 38 2.67 19.13 7.31
N LYS A 39 3.01 18.33 6.30
CA LYS A 39 2.05 17.82 5.32
C LYS A 39 1.46 16.45 5.63
N ILE A 40 2.09 15.62 6.45
CA ILE A 40 1.55 14.28 6.80
C ILE A 40 0.11 14.37 7.34
N GLY A 41 -0.16 15.32 8.24
CA GLY A 41 -1.51 15.50 8.78
C GLY A 41 -2.52 15.97 7.74
N VAL A 42 -2.08 16.76 6.76
CA VAL A 42 -2.90 17.18 5.62
C VAL A 42 -3.22 15.97 4.75
N LEU A 43 -2.21 15.18 4.40
CA LEU A 43 -2.39 13.97 3.58
C LEU A 43 -3.38 13.00 4.20
N LEU A 44 -3.23 12.67 5.48
CA LEU A 44 -4.13 11.73 6.13
C LEU A 44 -5.59 12.18 6.04
N ARG A 45 -5.85 13.49 6.27
CA ARG A 45 -7.20 14.05 6.12
C ARG A 45 -7.68 14.04 4.67
N SER A 46 -6.83 14.40 3.72
CA SER A 46 -7.20 14.37 2.29
C SER A 46 -7.58 12.97 1.84
N ILE A 47 -6.85 11.92 2.26
CA ILE A 47 -7.22 10.53 1.95
C ILE A 47 -8.58 10.18 2.58
N GLU A 48 -8.84 10.59 3.82
CA GLU A 48 -10.15 10.34 4.45
C GLU A 48 -11.29 11.04 3.72
N GLU A 49 -11.07 12.27 3.26
CA GLU A 49 -12.05 13.06 2.50
C GLU A 49 -12.29 12.49 1.10
N ASP A 50 -11.23 12.14 0.37
CA ASP A 50 -11.30 11.66 -1.01
C ASP A 50 -11.84 10.22 -1.09
N THR A 51 -11.48 9.35 -0.14
CA THR A 51 -11.94 7.95 -0.12
C THR A 51 -13.24 7.72 0.66
N GLY A 52 -13.58 8.63 1.59
CA GLY A 52 -14.73 8.48 2.50
C GLY A 52 -14.52 7.51 3.67
N TYR A 53 -13.31 6.98 3.85
CA TYR A 53 -12.96 6.09 4.96
C TYR A 53 -12.16 6.83 6.04
N SER A 54 -12.01 6.24 7.22
CA SER A 54 -11.26 6.85 8.33
C SER A 54 -10.08 6.00 8.75
N PHE A 55 -9.00 6.66 9.16
CA PHE A 55 -7.84 6.01 9.75
C PHE A 55 -8.07 5.67 11.22
N GLU A 56 -7.68 4.46 11.61
CA GLU A 56 -7.60 3.98 12.98
C GLU A 56 -6.14 3.74 13.38
N SER A 57 -5.82 3.95 14.67
CA SER A 57 -4.48 3.67 15.23
C SER A 57 -4.27 2.20 15.61
N ASP A 58 -5.34 1.43 15.83
CA ASP A 58 -5.24 0.01 16.20
C ASP A 58 -5.05 -0.88 14.96
N VAL A 59 -3.83 -0.91 14.46
CA VAL A 59 -3.50 -1.74 13.30
C VAL A 59 -3.48 -3.24 13.57
N GLY A 60 -3.45 -3.66 14.83
CA GLY A 60 -3.54 -5.07 15.22
C GLY A 60 -4.87 -5.69 14.79
N LYS A 61 -5.96 -4.92 14.86
CA LYS A 61 -7.28 -5.30 14.36
C LYS A 61 -7.24 -5.59 12.86
N PHE A 62 -6.64 -4.72 12.05
CA PHE A 62 -6.57 -4.91 10.60
C PHE A 62 -5.78 -6.16 10.21
N TYR A 63 -4.64 -6.45 10.85
CA TYR A 63 -3.90 -7.69 10.58
C TYR A 63 -4.72 -8.95 10.90
N ASN A 64 -5.48 -8.93 12.00
CA ASN A 64 -6.37 -10.04 12.35
C ASN A 64 -7.52 -10.20 11.34
N ASP A 65 -8.10 -9.09 10.88
CA ASP A 65 -9.18 -9.10 9.90
C ASP A 65 -8.67 -9.59 8.53
N MET A 66 -7.52 -9.10 8.05
CA MET A 66 -6.84 -9.60 6.83
C MET A 66 -6.64 -11.12 6.89
N LYS A 67 -6.19 -11.64 8.04
CA LYS A 67 -6.03 -13.09 8.23
C LYS A 67 -7.36 -13.83 8.18
N ARG A 68 -8.40 -13.33 8.86
CA ARG A 68 -9.74 -13.95 8.84
C ARG A 68 -10.33 -13.98 7.43
N GLU A 69 -10.04 -12.94 6.65
CA GLU A 69 -10.53 -12.79 5.29
C GLU A 69 -9.63 -13.47 4.25
N ASN A 70 -8.56 -14.17 4.65
CA ASN A 70 -7.58 -14.80 3.76
C ASN A 70 -6.99 -13.82 2.73
N CYS A 71 -6.77 -12.56 3.11
CA CYS A 71 -6.09 -11.60 2.26
C CYS A 71 -4.59 -11.95 2.16
N LEU A 72 -3.98 -11.51 1.06
CA LEU A 72 -2.52 -11.38 0.96
C LEU A 72 -2.11 -9.95 1.29
N VAL A 73 -0.84 -9.79 1.67
CA VAL A 73 -0.26 -8.49 2.03
C VAL A 73 0.93 -8.18 1.14
N ARG A 74 1.03 -6.93 0.67
CA ARG A 74 2.23 -6.40 0.01
C ARG A 74 2.56 -5.01 0.52
N VAL A 75 3.82 -4.63 0.37
CA VAL A 75 4.25 -3.24 0.54
C VAL A 75 4.18 -2.57 -0.83
N GLU A 76 3.60 -1.39 -0.88
CA GLU A 76 3.43 -0.61 -2.11
C GLU A 76 3.63 0.89 -1.83
N ARG A 77 3.90 1.65 -2.89
CA ARG A 77 3.83 3.12 -2.87
C ARG A 77 2.40 3.57 -2.62
N LEU A 78 2.21 4.50 -1.70
CA LEU A 78 0.90 5.08 -1.40
C LEU A 78 0.29 5.72 -2.66
N SER A 79 1.07 6.46 -3.44
CA SER A 79 0.60 7.09 -4.68
C SER A 79 -0.08 6.10 -5.64
N ARG A 80 0.59 4.97 -5.91
CA ARG A 80 0.04 3.91 -6.77
C ARG A 80 -1.23 3.27 -6.20
N VAL A 81 -1.32 3.14 -4.87
CA VAL A 81 -2.54 2.62 -4.24
C VAL A 81 -3.69 3.62 -4.37
N LEU A 82 -3.42 4.92 -4.19
CA LEU A 82 -4.44 5.96 -4.35
C LEU A 82 -4.91 6.09 -5.80
N GLU A 83 -4.03 5.95 -6.79
CA GLU A 83 -4.42 5.85 -8.22
C GLU A 83 -5.46 4.74 -8.44
N THR A 84 -5.27 3.58 -7.80
CA THR A 84 -6.24 2.48 -7.90
C THR A 84 -7.52 2.74 -7.13
N VAL A 85 -7.44 3.24 -5.91
CA VAL A 85 -8.61 3.38 -5.02
C VAL A 85 -9.49 4.56 -5.43
N GLU A 86 -8.89 5.66 -5.86
CA GLU A 86 -9.59 6.94 -6.13
C GLU A 86 -9.82 7.19 -7.61
N MET A 87 -8.91 6.74 -8.49
CA MET A 87 -9.03 6.92 -9.94
C MET A 87 -9.44 5.65 -10.69
N GLU A 88 -9.68 4.54 -9.99
CA GLU A 88 -10.07 3.24 -10.55
C GLU A 88 -9.07 2.72 -11.61
N GLN A 89 -7.78 3.05 -11.44
CA GLN A 89 -6.70 2.57 -12.30
C GLN A 89 -6.10 1.27 -11.73
N PRO A 90 -6.22 0.11 -12.42
CA PRO A 90 -5.74 -1.15 -11.87
C PRO A 90 -4.24 -1.13 -11.52
N LEU A 91 -3.89 -1.71 -10.37
CA LEU A 91 -2.50 -1.83 -9.91
C LEU A 91 -1.88 -3.13 -10.44
N THR A 92 -0.98 -3.01 -11.42
CA THR A 92 -0.18 -4.16 -11.89
C THR A 92 0.82 -4.60 -10.82
N ILE A 93 0.74 -5.88 -10.43
CA ILE A 93 1.56 -6.49 -9.37
C ILE A 93 2.96 -6.90 -9.86
N SER A 94 3.04 -7.56 -11.01
CA SER A 94 4.27 -7.98 -11.70
C SER A 94 3.93 -8.47 -13.10
N ASP A 95 4.89 -8.42 -14.02
CA ASP A 95 4.80 -9.04 -15.33
C ASP A 95 5.19 -10.54 -15.23
N GLU A 96 4.59 -11.39 -16.07
CA GLU A 96 4.71 -12.86 -16.01
C GLU A 96 6.16 -13.40 -16.06
N ASP A 97 7.11 -12.59 -16.53
CA ASP A 97 8.52 -12.96 -16.73
C ASP A 97 9.37 -12.96 -15.44
N GLU A 98 8.87 -12.43 -14.31
CA GLU A 98 9.61 -12.31 -13.03
C GLU A 98 9.25 -13.37 -11.97
N SER A 99 8.90 -14.59 -12.41
CA SER A 99 8.32 -15.69 -11.60
C SER A 99 9.13 -16.24 -10.41
N HIS A 100 10.27 -15.65 -10.07
CA HIS A 100 11.19 -16.18 -9.07
C HIS A 100 11.20 -15.42 -7.73
N TYR A 101 10.51 -14.29 -7.61
CA TYR A 101 10.64 -13.42 -6.43
C TYR A 101 9.33 -13.22 -5.68
N ALA A 102 9.45 -13.19 -4.35
CA ALA A 102 8.36 -12.81 -3.44
C ALA A 102 7.92 -11.38 -3.73
N ASN A 103 6.61 -11.15 -3.88
CA ASN A 103 6.03 -9.82 -3.92
C ASN A 103 4.79 -9.66 -3.02
N ALA A 104 4.37 -10.74 -2.36
CA ALA A 104 3.32 -10.71 -1.33
C ALA A 104 3.61 -11.72 -0.21
N VAL A 105 2.93 -11.56 0.91
CA VAL A 105 3.03 -12.42 2.09
C VAL A 105 1.65 -12.76 2.65
N ILE A 106 1.55 -13.87 3.36
CA ILE A 106 0.42 -14.17 4.25
C ILE A 106 0.50 -13.22 5.45
N PRO A 107 -0.63 -12.65 5.93
CA PRO A 107 -0.70 -11.70 7.06
C PRO A 107 -0.47 -12.36 8.44
N GLU A 108 0.50 -13.28 8.53
CA GLU A 108 1.04 -13.74 9.81
C GLU A 108 2.07 -12.75 10.34
N THR A 109 2.31 -12.72 11.65
CA THR A 109 3.27 -11.79 12.27
C THR A 109 4.65 -11.86 11.61
N GLU A 110 5.16 -13.06 11.32
CA GLU A 110 6.44 -13.23 10.64
C GLU A 110 6.37 -12.82 9.17
N GLY A 111 5.25 -13.04 8.47
CA GLY A 111 5.05 -12.58 7.09
C GLY A 111 5.07 -11.05 6.99
N ILE A 112 4.36 -10.35 7.89
CA ILE A 112 4.37 -8.89 7.96
C ILE A 112 5.77 -8.36 8.31
N LYS A 113 6.48 -9.02 9.24
CA LYS A 113 7.87 -8.67 9.55
C LYS A 113 8.76 -8.82 8.33
N ILE A 114 8.65 -9.92 7.58
CA ILE A 114 9.38 -10.16 6.33
C ILE A 114 9.10 -9.04 5.33
N ALA A 115 7.84 -8.72 5.07
CA ALA A 115 7.47 -7.65 4.14
C ALA A 115 8.04 -6.28 4.56
N LEU A 116 8.04 -5.97 5.86
CA LEU A 116 8.58 -4.71 6.40
C LEU A 116 10.11 -4.67 6.51
N SER A 117 10.77 -5.83 6.70
CA SER A 117 12.23 -5.98 6.86
C SER A 117 12.95 -6.07 5.53
N GLU A 118 12.38 -6.76 4.54
CA GLU A 118 12.92 -6.82 3.19
C GLU A 118 12.81 -5.47 2.48
N GLY A 119 11.91 -4.58 2.93
CA GLY A 119 11.95 -3.14 2.61
C GLY A 119 13.18 -2.38 3.15
N GLN A 120 14.16 -3.10 3.76
CA GLN A 120 15.49 -2.62 4.15
C GLN A 120 16.65 -3.46 3.58
N ALA A 121 16.42 -4.55 2.82
CA ALA A 121 17.46 -5.45 2.31
C ALA A 121 17.56 -5.40 0.76
N PRO A 122 18.77 -5.49 0.16
CA PRO A 122 18.92 -5.43 -1.30
C PRO A 122 18.36 -6.70 -1.95
N GLY A 123 17.12 -6.59 -2.42
CA GLY A 123 16.35 -7.57 -3.18
C GLY A 123 15.17 -6.87 -3.88
N PRO A 124 14.37 -7.58 -4.72
CA PRO A 124 13.28 -6.98 -5.49
C PRO A 124 12.08 -6.50 -4.63
N ILE A 125 12.09 -6.76 -3.32
CA ILE A 125 11.40 -5.91 -2.35
C ILE A 125 12.23 -4.61 -2.25
N ARG A 126 11.96 -3.70 -3.19
CA ARG A 126 12.76 -2.51 -3.41
C ARG A 126 12.85 -1.67 -2.12
N ILE A 127 14.09 -1.54 -1.63
CA ILE A 127 14.46 -0.60 -0.57
C ILE A 127 14.14 0.81 -1.06
N VAL A 128 13.32 1.54 -0.30
CA VAL A 128 13.26 3.01 -0.38
C VAL A 128 13.30 3.51 1.05
N VAL A 129 14.23 4.39 1.40
CA VAL A 129 14.28 5.02 2.73
C VAL A 129 13.43 6.29 2.61
N GLY A 130 12.32 6.41 3.34
CA GLY A 130 11.39 7.55 3.21
C GLY A 130 9.95 7.24 3.62
N PHE A 131 9.11 8.28 3.69
CA PHE A 131 7.64 8.20 3.71
C PHE A 131 7.13 7.48 2.43
N GLY A 132 5.93 6.87 2.46
CA GLY A 132 5.40 6.13 1.28
C GLY A 132 5.45 4.60 1.33
N LYS A 133 5.79 4.00 2.48
CA LYS A 133 5.72 2.54 2.67
C LYS A 133 4.35 2.15 3.20
N THR A 134 3.47 1.77 2.31
CA THR A 134 2.11 1.41 2.67
C THR A 134 1.93 -0.09 2.55
N ILE A 135 1.46 -0.72 3.62
CA ILE A 135 0.98 -2.09 3.57
C ILE A 135 -0.42 -2.05 2.98
N ILE A 136 -0.67 -2.86 1.96
CA ILE A 136 -2.03 -3.14 1.52
C ILE A 136 -2.39 -4.60 1.80
N GLY A 137 -3.62 -4.83 2.23
CA GLY A 137 -4.23 -6.15 2.31
C GLY A 137 -5.22 -6.31 1.17
N PHE A 138 -5.06 -7.35 0.36
CA PHE A 138 -5.85 -7.52 -0.86
C PHE A 138 -6.37 -8.94 -1.07
N LYS A 139 -7.46 -9.06 -1.84
CA LYS A 139 -8.02 -10.34 -2.30
C LYS A 139 -7.30 -10.81 -3.55
N SER A 140 -7.11 -12.13 -3.66
CA SER A 140 -6.36 -12.74 -4.77
C SER A 140 -7.22 -13.71 -5.59
N ASP A 141 -8.54 -13.53 -5.59
CA ASP A 141 -9.49 -14.50 -6.12
C ASP A 141 -9.37 -14.71 -7.64
N HIS A 142 -8.98 -13.67 -8.38
CA HIS A 142 -8.74 -13.66 -9.84
C HIS A 142 -7.26 -13.54 -10.22
N LEU A 143 -6.36 -13.50 -9.24
CA LEU A 143 -4.92 -13.35 -9.47
C LEU A 143 -4.25 -14.71 -9.57
N LYS A 144 -3.11 -14.76 -10.27
CA LYS A 144 -2.23 -15.92 -10.21
C LYS A 144 -1.39 -15.84 -8.94
N VAL A 145 -1.46 -16.86 -8.09
CA VAL A 145 -0.69 -16.94 -6.84
C VAL A 145 0.13 -18.23 -6.84
N ASP A 146 1.44 -18.08 -6.92
CA ASP A 146 2.41 -19.18 -6.93
C ASP A 146 3.21 -19.20 -5.62
N GLU A 147 3.61 -20.41 -5.20
CA GLU A 147 4.66 -20.58 -4.18
C GLU A 147 6.00 -20.15 -4.77
N ILE A 148 6.89 -19.63 -3.93
CA ILE A 148 8.23 -19.26 -4.35
C ILE A 148 9.11 -20.51 -4.40
N ASP A 149 9.74 -20.73 -5.54
CA ASP A 149 10.78 -21.74 -5.69
C ASP A 149 12.13 -21.18 -5.21
N PHE A 150 12.48 -21.49 -3.97
CA PHE A 150 13.82 -21.18 -3.45
C PHE A 150 14.79 -22.23 -3.99
N SER A 151 15.30 -22.03 -5.20
CA SER A 151 16.44 -22.80 -5.70
C SER A 151 17.67 -22.49 -4.85
N GLU A 152 17.99 -23.41 -3.93
CA GLU A 152 19.24 -23.58 -3.17
C GLU A 152 20.16 -22.34 -3.07
N THR A 153 20.09 -21.57 -1.97
CA THR A 153 21.29 -20.86 -1.45
C THR A 153 21.17 -20.33 -0.01
N ASP A 154 19.99 -20.20 0.60
CA ASP A 154 19.87 -19.71 1.99
C ASP A 154 19.00 -20.60 2.91
N THR A 155 19.65 -21.54 3.59
CA THR A 155 19.02 -22.67 4.27
C THR A 155 18.36 -22.35 5.62
N ARG A 156 18.54 -21.15 6.17
CA ARG A 156 18.03 -20.83 7.52
C ARG A 156 16.64 -20.21 7.53
N ASP A 157 16.20 -19.64 6.41
CA ASP A 157 14.94 -18.89 6.30
C ASP A 157 14.06 -19.36 5.12
N ALA A 158 14.59 -20.23 4.25
CA ALA A 158 13.89 -20.66 3.03
C ALA A 158 12.56 -21.39 3.30
N GLN A 159 12.46 -22.18 4.38
CA GLN A 159 11.23 -22.92 4.68
C GLN A 159 10.12 -22.00 5.21
N GLU A 160 10.48 -21.05 6.07
CA GLU A 160 9.55 -20.05 6.61
C GLU A 160 9.10 -19.08 5.52
N ARG A 161 10.03 -18.58 4.69
CA ARG A 161 9.72 -17.74 3.53
C ARG A 161 8.91 -18.49 2.47
N ARG A 162 9.15 -19.78 2.21
CA ARG A 162 8.30 -20.58 1.31
C ARG A 162 6.87 -20.69 1.83
N TYR A 163 6.70 -20.84 3.14
CA TYR A 163 5.37 -20.93 3.74
C TYR A 163 4.64 -19.58 3.71
N LEU A 164 5.33 -18.48 3.99
CA LEU A 164 4.73 -17.16 4.21
C LEU A 164 4.67 -16.28 2.96
N CYS A 165 5.63 -16.41 2.05
CA CYS A 165 5.77 -15.53 0.89
C CYS A 165 5.13 -16.15 -0.35
N ARG A 166 4.60 -15.29 -1.22
CA ARG A 166 3.96 -15.66 -2.48
C ARG A 166 4.52 -14.81 -3.61
N HIS A 167 4.54 -15.40 -4.80
CA HIS A 167 4.63 -14.66 -6.03
C HIS A 167 3.20 -14.49 -6.57
N VAL A 168 2.76 -13.26 -6.70
CA VAL A 168 1.43 -12.93 -7.22
C VAL A 168 1.62 -12.24 -8.56
N THR A 169 0.79 -12.54 -9.55
CA THR A 169 0.80 -11.88 -10.87
C THR A 169 -0.62 -11.56 -11.30
N GLY A 170 -0.79 -10.38 -11.89
CA GLY A 170 -2.08 -9.85 -12.33
C GLY A 170 -2.27 -8.38 -11.96
N GLU A 171 -3.50 -7.92 -12.09
CA GLU A 171 -3.93 -6.55 -11.81
C GLU A 171 -4.90 -6.54 -10.64
N LEU A 172 -4.65 -5.67 -9.66
CA LEU A 172 -5.59 -5.39 -8.58
C LEU A 172 -6.51 -4.26 -8.98
N ASP A 173 -7.80 -4.51 -8.96
CA ASP A 173 -8.80 -3.48 -9.03
C ASP A 173 -9.04 -2.86 -7.65
N LYS A 174 -9.76 -1.74 -7.63
CA LYS A 174 -10.15 -1.04 -6.39
C LYS A 174 -10.77 -1.97 -5.36
N ASP A 175 -11.69 -2.83 -5.79
CA ASP A 175 -12.46 -3.71 -4.90
C ASP A 175 -11.61 -4.82 -4.27
N ASP A 176 -10.45 -5.13 -4.86
CA ASP A 176 -9.51 -6.10 -4.32
C ASP A 176 -8.72 -5.56 -3.14
N ILE A 177 -8.50 -4.24 -3.07
CA ILE A 177 -7.73 -3.59 -2.01
C ILE A 177 -8.67 -3.34 -0.82
N ARG A 178 -8.56 -4.20 0.18
CA ARG A 178 -9.45 -4.23 1.35
C ARG A 178 -8.96 -3.34 2.49
N TYR A 179 -7.65 -3.20 2.60
CA TYR A 179 -7.00 -2.51 3.72
C TYR A 179 -5.79 -1.72 3.25
N LEU A 180 -5.61 -0.56 3.88
CA LEU A 180 -4.47 0.35 3.71
C LEU A 180 -3.85 0.59 5.08
N ILE A 181 -2.55 0.36 5.26
CA ILE A 181 -1.83 0.67 6.49
C ILE A 181 -0.60 1.49 6.16
N ILE A 182 -0.63 2.77 6.54
CA ILE A 182 0.47 3.69 6.35
C ILE A 182 1.41 3.59 7.55
N ARG A 183 2.69 3.38 7.29
CA ARG A 183 3.77 3.40 8.28
C ARG A 183 4.52 4.71 8.19
N ILE A 184 4.49 5.50 9.26
CA ILE A 184 5.06 6.85 9.32
C ILE A 184 6.20 6.87 10.34
N PRO A 185 7.41 7.38 10.00
CA PRO A 185 8.44 7.62 10.99
C PRO A 185 7.94 8.55 12.10
N SER A 186 8.11 8.15 13.36
CA SER A 186 7.53 8.86 14.51
C SER A 186 7.97 10.32 14.65
N HIS A 187 9.20 10.65 14.25
CA HIS A 187 9.72 12.02 14.30
C HIS A 187 9.05 12.96 13.28
N LEU A 188 8.40 12.41 12.24
CA LEU A 188 7.65 13.18 11.24
C LEU A 188 6.18 13.35 11.61
N VAL A 189 5.70 12.73 12.70
CA VAL A 189 4.31 12.83 13.14
C VAL A 189 4.20 13.89 14.22
N SER A 190 3.42 14.92 13.97
CA SER A 190 3.08 15.94 14.96
C SER A 190 2.33 15.34 16.15
N GLU A 191 2.62 15.83 17.36
CA GLU A 191 2.09 15.24 18.61
C GLU A 191 0.55 15.25 18.68
N ASP A 192 -0.12 16.19 18.02
CA ASP A 192 -1.58 16.29 17.94
C ASP A 192 -2.21 15.12 17.17
N LEU A 193 -1.47 14.52 16.23
CA LEU A 193 -1.89 13.35 15.47
C LEU A 193 -1.60 12.03 16.20
N MET A 194 -0.87 12.07 17.31
CA MET A 194 -0.47 10.87 18.08
C MET A 194 -1.45 10.59 19.21
N THR A 195 -1.73 9.31 19.45
CA THR A 195 -2.43 8.86 20.66
C THR A 195 -1.55 9.01 21.90
N GLU A 196 -2.19 9.06 23.08
CA GLU A 196 -1.46 9.13 24.37
C GLU A 196 -0.51 7.95 24.61
N THR A 197 -0.84 6.77 24.07
CA THR A 197 0.02 5.59 24.16
C THR A 197 1.26 5.73 23.28
N GLU A 198 1.10 6.27 22.06
CA GLU A 198 2.19 6.49 21.11
C GLU A 198 3.19 7.52 21.63
N LYS A 199 2.70 8.64 22.20
CA LYS A 199 3.54 9.66 22.85
C LYS A 199 4.41 9.09 23.97
N LYS A 200 3.84 8.19 24.79
CA LYS A 200 4.54 7.59 25.94
C LYS A 200 5.59 6.56 25.56
N ARG A 201 5.34 5.75 24.52
CA ARG A 201 6.16 4.58 24.19
C ARG A 201 7.39 4.89 23.35
N ARG A 202 7.50 6.10 22.76
CA ARG A 202 8.61 6.49 21.86
C ARG A 202 8.92 5.42 20.81
N LEU A 203 7.87 4.95 20.13
CA LEU A 203 8.00 3.96 19.06
C LEU A 203 8.72 4.59 17.86
N PRO A 204 9.57 3.86 17.12
CA PRO A 204 10.25 4.41 15.96
C PRO A 204 9.29 4.76 14.81
N PHE A 205 8.15 4.08 14.73
CA PHE A 205 7.12 4.28 13.72
C PHE A 205 5.73 4.37 14.35
N ILE A 206 4.87 5.13 13.69
CA ILE A 206 3.45 5.28 13.94
C ILE A 206 2.71 4.66 12.77
N PHE A 207 1.61 3.96 13.05
CA PHE A 207 0.84 3.26 12.03
C PHE A 207 -0.58 3.79 12.01
N ARG A 208 -1.11 4.02 10.82
CA ARG A 208 -2.50 4.42 10.59
C ARG A 208 -3.10 3.45 9.59
N GLY A 209 -4.14 2.73 10.00
CA GLY A 209 -4.79 1.72 9.17
C GLY A 209 -6.21 2.13 8.79
N MET A 210 -6.66 1.69 7.63
CA MET A 210 -7.96 2.03 7.05
C MET A 210 -8.52 0.78 6.35
N LYS A 211 -9.82 0.54 6.51
CA LYS A 211 -10.56 -0.50 5.77
C LYS A 211 -11.28 0.18 4.60
N LEU A 212 -10.97 -0.26 3.38
CA LEU A 212 -11.40 0.38 2.13
C LEU A 212 -12.60 -0.30 1.46
N SER A 213 -12.94 -1.53 1.84
CA SER A 213 -14.14 -2.21 1.34
C SER A 213 -14.57 -3.35 2.28
N ASP A 214 -15.88 -3.63 2.27
CA ASP A 214 -16.55 -4.62 3.14
C ASP A 214 -16.66 -6.01 2.53
#